data_AF-A0A925VZW5-F1
#
_entry.id   AF-A0A925VZW5-F1
#
_cell.length_a   1.000
_cell.length_b   1.000
_cell.length_c   1.000
_cell.angle_alpha   90.00
_cell.angle_beta   90.00
_cell.angle_gamma   90.00
#
_symmetry.space_group_name_H-M   'P 1'
#
loop_
_entity.id
_entity.type
_entity.pdbx_description
1 polymer ?
#
loop_
_entity_poly.entity_id
_entity_poly.type
_entity_poly.pdbx_seq_one_letter_code
_entity_poly.pdbx_strand_id
1 'polypeptide(L)'
;RELFRRMAKAGNGTIARMENSANDLGQEHPAGGCRMGTDPATSVVDGFGRAHDHENLWVAGAPAQVSASCCNGTLTFVAVGLRTAAEIAKSG
;
A
#
# COMPACT_ATOMS: atom_id res chain seq x y z
N ARG A 1 -13.09 -7.09 -8.47
CA ARG A 1 -14.19 -6.11 -8.29
C ARG A 1 -14.83 -6.12 -6.91
N GLU A 2 -15.26 -7.28 -6.39
CA GLU A 2 -15.80 -7.34 -5.03
C GLU A 2 -14.78 -6.87 -3.97
N LEU A 3 -13.50 -7.22 -4.16
CA LEU A 3 -12.40 -6.69 -3.35
C LEU A 3 -12.41 -5.16 -3.30
N PHE A 4 -12.44 -4.46 -4.44
CA PHE A 4 -12.49 -2.99 -4.47
C PHE A 4 -13.73 -2.40 -3.80
N ARG A 5 -14.88 -3.06 -3.90
CA ARG A 5 -16.08 -2.64 -3.14
C ARG A 5 -15.87 -2.79 -1.64
N ARG A 6 -15.26 -3.89 -1.19
CA ARG A 6 -14.91 -4.10 0.22
C ARG A 6 -13.91 -3.06 0.70
N MET A 7 -12.86 -2.78 -0.08
CA MET A 7 -11.85 -1.76 0.24
C MET A 7 -12.45 -0.36 0.31
N ALA A 8 -13.24 0.05 -0.69
CA ALA A 8 -13.92 1.34 -0.69
C ALA A 8 -14.83 1.49 0.53
N LYS A 9 -15.66 0.48 0.82
CA LYS A 9 -16.52 0.48 2.01
C LYS A 9 -15.72 0.58 3.31
N ALA A 10 -14.64 -0.18 3.45
CA ALA A 10 -13.80 -0.17 4.65
C ALA A 10 -13.09 1.17 4.86
N GLY A 11 -12.73 1.86 3.77
CA GLY A 11 -12.10 3.18 3.82
C GLY A 11 -13.09 4.36 3.81
N ASN A 12 -14.39 4.14 4.05
CA ASN A 12 -15.44 5.16 3.89
C ASN A 12 -15.41 5.89 2.52
N GLY A 13 -14.89 5.21 1.50
CA GLY A 13 -14.74 5.72 0.14
C GLY A 13 -15.86 5.27 -0.81
N THR A 14 -15.93 5.93 -1.96
CA THR A 14 -16.88 5.62 -3.04
C THR A 14 -16.14 5.21 -4.31
N ILE A 15 -16.69 4.26 -5.06
CA ILE A 15 -16.16 3.90 -6.38
C ILE A 15 -16.67 4.92 -7.40
N ALA A 16 -15.78 5.74 -7.96
CA ALA A 16 -16.14 6.74 -8.95
C ALA A 16 -16.57 6.13 -10.31
N ARG A 17 -15.90 5.07 -10.75
CA ARG A 17 -16.21 4.35 -12.00
C ARG A 17 -15.72 2.91 -11.92
N MET A 18 -16.49 1.97 -12.47
CA MET A 18 -16.09 0.57 -12.59
C MET A 18 -16.59 0.01 -13.92
N GLU A 19 -15.72 -0.16 -14.91
CA GLU A 19 -16.14 -0.53 -16.27
C GLU A 19 -15.95 -2.00 -16.55
N ASN A 20 -17.02 -2.77 -16.74
CA ASN A 20 -16.89 -4.16 -17.14
C ASN A 20 -16.85 -4.25 -18.66
N SER A 21 -15.68 -4.04 -19.26
CA SER A 21 -15.49 -4.09 -20.71
C SER A 21 -14.48 -5.16 -21.10
N ALA A 22 -14.51 -5.59 -22.36
CA ALA A 22 -13.50 -6.51 -22.91
C ALA A 22 -12.07 -5.94 -22.88
N ASN A 23 -11.93 -4.62 -22.68
CA ASN A 23 -10.65 -3.93 -22.51
C ASN A 23 -10.19 -3.83 -21.05
N ASP A 24 -10.91 -4.43 -20.10
CA ASP A 24 -10.45 -4.57 -18.72
C ASP A 24 -9.34 -5.64 -18.63
N LEU A 25 -8.09 -5.20 -18.86
CA LEU A 25 -6.91 -6.06 -18.86
C LEU A 25 -6.32 -6.28 -17.45
N GLY A 26 -7.03 -5.90 -16.38
CA GLY A 26 -6.54 -6.08 -15.01
C GLY A 26 -5.38 -5.14 -14.63
N GLN A 27 -5.41 -3.89 -15.11
CA GLN A 27 -4.39 -2.85 -14.84
C GLN A 27 -4.53 -2.20 -13.45
N GLU A 28 -4.99 -2.99 -12.49
CA GLU A 28 -5.38 -2.55 -11.15
C GLU A 28 -4.14 -2.41 -10.26
N HIS A 29 -4.02 -1.32 -9.51
CA HIS A 29 -2.88 -1.06 -8.62
C HIS A 29 -3.34 -0.81 -7.17
N PRO A 30 -3.94 -1.80 -6.49
CA PRO A 30 -4.38 -1.64 -5.10
C PRO A 30 -3.17 -1.38 -4.19
N ALA A 31 -3.25 -0.30 -3.40
CA ALA A 31 -2.17 0.18 -2.55
C ALA A 31 -2.72 0.84 -1.27
N GLY A 32 -1.85 1.05 -0.29
CA GLY A 32 -2.15 1.84 0.91
C GLY A 32 -2.92 1.13 2.03
N GLY A 33 -3.08 -0.19 1.96
CA GLY A 33 -3.76 -0.97 3.01
C GLY A 33 -3.06 -0.97 4.37
N CYS A 34 -1.77 -0.63 4.43
CA CYS A 34 -0.96 -0.54 5.64
C CYS A 34 -0.11 0.74 5.59
N ARG A 35 -0.77 1.89 5.46
CA ARG A 35 -0.09 3.17 5.18
C ARG A 35 1.09 3.46 6.12
N MET A 36 2.18 3.94 5.54
CA MET A 36 3.34 4.47 6.27
C MET A 36 3.06 5.85 6.88
N GLY A 37 3.67 6.14 8.03
CA GLY A 37 3.57 7.44 8.70
C GLY A 37 4.48 7.55 9.92
N THR A 38 4.39 8.68 10.62
CA THR A 38 5.18 8.93 11.85
C THR A 38 4.36 8.82 13.13
N ASP A 39 3.04 8.63 13.01
CA ASP A 39 2.11 8.63 14.15
C ASP A 39 1.35 7.30 14.20
N PRO A 40 1.57 6.45 15.23
CA PRO A 40 0.92 5.15 15.35
C PRO A 40 -0.61 5.23 15.51
N ALA A 41 -1.17 6.40 15.86
CA ALA A 41 -2.62 6.58 15.90
C ALA A 41 -3.24 6.72 14.50
N THR A 42 -2.43 7.06 13.47
CA THR A 42 -2.91 7.36 12.12
C THR A 42 -2.19 6.59 11.01
N SER A 43 -1.13 5.84 11.31
CA SER A 43 -0.41 4.93 10.40
C SER A 43 -0.23 3.53 10.99
N VAL A 44 0.00 2.56 10.10
CA VAL A 44 0.20 1.14 10.48
C VAL A 44 1.69 0.84 10.66
N VAL A 45 2.51 1.40 9.78
CA VAL A 45 3.96 1.23 9.78
C VAL A 45 4.66 2.58 9.80
N ASP A 46 5.90 2.60 10.27
CA ASP A 46 6.76 3.77 10.21
C ASP A 46 7.18 4.12 8.77
N GLY A 47 7.99 5.16 8.60
CA GLY A 47 8.49 5.60 7.29
C GLY A 47 9.33 4.56 6.53
N PHE A 48 9.82 3.53 7.22
CA PHE A 48 10.65 2.47 6.67
C PHE A 48 9.92 1.14 6.51
N GLY A 49 8.66 1.06 6.93
CA GLY A 49 7.82 -0.11 6.79
C GLY A 49 7.80 -1.02 8.01
N ARG A 50 8.38 -0.62 9.15
CA ARG A 50 8.28 -1.39 10.41
C ARG A 50 6.93 -1.13 11.07
N ALA A 51 6.25 -2.18 11.53
CA ALA A 51 5.00 -2.03 12.27
C ALA A 51 5.23 -1.26 13.57
N HIS A 52 4.34 -0.33 13.92
CA HIS A 52 4.48 0.45 15.14
C HIS A 52 4.30 -0.38 16.42
N ASP A 53 3.53 -1.46 16.34
CA ASP A 53 3.13 -2.30 17.46
C ASP A 53 4.01 -3.55 17.65
N HIS A 54 4.85 -3.90 16.66
CA HIS A 54 5.69 -5.09 16.71
C HIS A 54 7.08 -4.83 16.12
N GLU A 55 8.10 -5.03 16.94
CA GLU A 55 9.49 -4.77 16.58
C GLU A 55 10.03 -5.67 15.45
N ASN A 56 9.47 -6.85 15.22
CA ASN A 56 9.95 -7.81 14.22
C ASN A 56 9.00 -7.96 13.02
N LEU A 57 8.01 -7.09 12.88
CA LEU A 57 7.04 -7.14 11.79
C LEU A 57 7.25 -5.97 10.82
N TRP A 58 7.28 -6.28 9.53
CA TRP A 58 7.54 -5.31 8.46
C TRP A 58 6.54 -5.46 7.32
N VAL A 59 6.21 -4.34 6.67
CA VAL A 59 5.36 -4.27 5.48
C VAL A 59 6.12 -3.57 4.36
N ALA A 60 6.33 -4.28 3.26
CA ALA A 60 7.08 -3.81 2.10
C ALA A 60 6.18 -3.57 0.89
N GLY A 61 6.45 -2.50 0.13
CA GLY A 61 5.87 -2.27 -1.20
C GLY A 61 4.50 -1.57 -1.20
N ALA A 62 3.58 -2.05 -2.05
CA ALA A 62 2.31 -1.39 -2.35
C ALA A 62 1.42 -1.07 -1.12
N PRO A 63 1.30 -1.95 -0.10
CA PRO A 63 0.45 -1.66 1.06
C PRO A 63 0.92 -0.45 1.86
N ALA A 64 2.22 -0.14 1.87
CA ALA A 64 2.79 0.97 2.62
C ALA A 64 2.55 2.35 1.98
N GLN A 65 2.13 2.41 0.72
CA GLN A 65 1.96 3.67 -0.01
C GLN A 65 0.93 4.60 0.65
N VAL A 66 1.21 5.90 0.71
CA VAL A 66 0.30 6.92 1.24
C VAL A 66 -0.54 7.63 0.16
N SER A 67 -0.08 7.55 -1.09
CA SER A 67 -0.72 8.19 -2.25
C SER A 67 -0.60 7.29 -3.47
N ALA A 68 -1.59 7.37 -4.35
CA ALA A 68 -1.53 6.74 -5.67
C ALA A 68 -0.80 7.63 -6.68
N SER A 69 -0.20 7.02 -7.70
CA SER A 69 0.39 7.71 -8.85
C SER A 69 -0.64 7.84 -9.98
N CYS A 70 -0.47 8.82 -10.87
CA CYS A 70 -1.18 8.88 -12.14
C CYS A 70 -0.63 7.90 -13.20
N CYS A 71 0.52 7.28 -12.91
CA CYS A 71 1.18 6.28 -13.75
C CYS A 71 1.22 4.91 -13.04
N ASN A 72 1.67 3.88 -13.76
CA ASN A 72 1.84 2.53 -13.22
C ASN A 72 2.77 2.54 -11.99
N GLY A 73 2.24 2.08 -10.85
CA GLY A 73 2.91 2.19 -9.55
C GLY A 73 4.00 1.16 -9.28
N THR A 74 4.16 0.14 -10.13
CA THR A 74 5.03 -1.01 -9.88
C THR A 74 6.46 -0.62 -9.54
N LEU A 75 7.04 0.35 -10.26
CA LEU A 75 8.42 0.79 -9.99
C LEU A 75 8.55 1.41 -8.60
N THR A 76 7.56 2.21 -8.17
CA THR A 76 7.50 2.77 -6.82
C THR A 76 7.33 1.70 -5.76
N PHE A 77 6.52 0.68 -6.01
CA PHE A 77 6.34 -0.45 -5.08
C PHE A 77 7.65 -1.21 -4.87
N VAL A 78 8.38 -1.48 -5.95
CA VAL A 78 9.71 -2.12 -5.90
C VAL A 78 10.70 -1.24 -5.14
N ALA A 79 10.77 0.06 -5.44
CA ALA A 79 11.68 0.99 -4.77
C ALA A 79 11.43 1.05 -3.25
N VAL A 80 10.16 1.13 -2.82
CA VAL A 80 9.80 1.11 -1.39
C VAL A 80 10.09 -0.24 -0.75
N GLY A 81 9.84 -1.35 -1.47
CA GLY A 81 10.17 -2.69 -0.99
C GLY A 81 11.68 -2.88 -0.76
N LEU A 82 12.51 -2.44 -1.70
CA LEU A 82 13.96 -2.50 -1.57
C LEU A 82 14.47 -1.59 -0.43
N ARG A 83 13.90 -0.40 -0.27
CA ARG A 83 14.21 0.48 0.88
C ARG A 83 13.90 -0.21 2.21
N THR A 84 12.74 -0.85 2.31
CA THR A 84 12.30 -1.61 3.50
C THR A 84 13.28 -2.75 3.79
N ALA A 85 13.64 -3.53 2.77
CA ALA A 85 14.58 -4.64 2.89
C ALA A 85 15.98 -4.17 3.36
N ALA A 86 16.44 -3.01 2.89
CA ALA A 86 17.71 -2.42 3.34
C ALA A 86 17.69 -2.05 4.82
N GLU A 87 16.56 -1.58 5.36
CA GLU A 87 16.43 -1.30 6.81
C GLU A 87 16.34 -2.58 7.63
N ILE A 88 15.64 -3.61 7.14
CA ILE A 88 15.62 -4.93 7.78
C ILE A 88 17.06 -5.46 7.92
N ALA A 89 17.90 -5.33 6.89
CA ALA A 89 19.28 -5.78 6.90
C ALA A 89 20.18 -5.04 7.91
N LYS A 90 19.85 -3.80 8.30
CA LYS A 90 20.57 -3.03 9.33
C LYS A 90 20.07 -3.32 10.74
N SER A 91 18.89 -3.91 10.87
CA SER A 91 18.20 -4.12 12.15
C SER A 91 18.65 -5.39 12.88
N GLY A 92 19.68 -6.08 12.37
CA GLY A 92 20.27 -7.29 12.92
C GLY A 92 21.63 -7.04 13.59
#